data_AF-A0A1G1W582-F1
#
_entry.id   AF-A0A1G1W582-F1
#
_cell.length_a   1.000
_cell.length_b   1.000
_cell.length_c   1.000
_cell.angle_alpha   90.00
_cell.angle_beta   90.00
_cell.angle_gamma   90.00
#
_symmetry.space_group_name_H-M   'P 1'
#
loop_
_entity.id
_entity.type
_entity.pdbx_description
1 polymer ?
#
loop_
_entity_poly.entity_id
_entity_poly.type
_entity_poly.pdbx_seq_one_letter_code
_entity_poly.pdbx_strand_id
1 'polypeptide(L)'
;MKKIIAILSTLVVVLALVIVGAGIYFTRVSTQTRIFRMAGQNVGSYQAGRVLLAEKITDYSALKKGNGVIYLAEREGRGIDRVGLIYGLPGEKNLGKNSDIGLDENHFLVRQNEDKVEMVEKTQIGWKITRQF
;
A
#
# COMPACT_ATOMS: atom_id res chain seq x y z
N MET A 1 32.27 15.12 -43.27
CA MET A 1 32.67 14.24 -42.13
C MET A 1 32.36 14.85 -40.76
N LYS A 2 32.87 16.03 -40.39
CA LYS A 2 32.62 16.65 -39.05
C LYS A 2 31.13 16.79 -38.66
N LYS A 3 30.26 17.19 -39.59
CA LYS A 3 28.80 17.32 -39.36
C LYS A 3 28.10 15.99 -39.08
N ILE A 4 28.53 14.91 -39.75
CA ILE A 4 27.95 13.57 -39.59
C ILE A 4 28.30 12.99 -38.20
N ILE A 5 29.54 13.20 -37.75
CA ILE A 5 29.99 12.77 -36.41
C ILE A 5 29.23 13.51 -35.31
N ALA A 6 28.98 14.81 -35.47
CA ALA A 6 28.19 15.60 -34.51
C ALA A 6 26.72 15.14 -34.44
N ILE A 7 26.10 14.82 -35.57
CA ILE A 7 24.71 14.30 -35.59
C ILE A 7 24.63 12.94 -34.89
N LEU A 8 25.59 12.04 -35.17
CA LEU A 8 25.67 10.74 -34.52
C LEU A 8 25.87 10.86 -33.01
N SER A 9 26.75 11.75 -32.54
CA SER A 9 26.97 11.94 -31.10
C SER A 9 25.74 12.51 -30.40
N THR A 10 25.04 13.48 -31.00
CA THR A 10 23.77 13.99 -30.46
C THR A 10 22.71 12.89 -30.38
N LEU A 11 22.60 12.04 -31.40
CA LEU A 11 21.64 10.92 -31.39
C LEU A 11 21.91 9.93 -30.25
N VAL A 12 23.19 9.61 -30.00
CA VAL A 12 23.59 8.72 -28.90
C VAL A 12 23.26 9.34 -27.53
N VAL A 13 23.49 10.64 -27.35
CA VAL A 13 23.14 11.34 -26.10
C VAL A 13 21.63 11.33 -25.86
N VAL A 14 20.83 11.60 -26.90
CA VAL A 14 19.36 11.54 -26.79
C VAL A 14 18.90 10.13 -26.44
N LEU A 15 19.45 9.10 -27.09
CA LEU A 15 19.12 7.70 -26.80
C LEU A 15 19.45 7.33 -25.35
N ALA A 16 20.63 7.75 -24.86
CA ALA A 16 21.04 7.52 -23.47
C ALA A 16 20.09 8.17 -22.47
N LEU A 17 19.67 9.42 -22.71
CA LEU A 17 18.70 10.13 -21.87
C LEU A 17 17.35 9.42 -21.83
N VAL A 18 16.87 8.90 -22.97
CA VAL A 18 15.61 8.13 -23.03
C VAL A 18 15.72 6.84 -22.23
N ILE A 19 16.83 6.10 -22.35
CA ILE A 19 17.05 4.84 -21.61
C ILE A 19 17.13 5.12 -20.11
N VAL A 20 17.85 6.15 -19.68
CA VAL A 20 17.95 6.54 -18.27
C VAL A 20 16.58 6.99 -17.73
N GLY A 21 15.86 7.81 -18.50
CA GLY A 21 14.51 8.27 -18.13
C GLY A 21 13.53 7.11 -17.96
N ALA A 22 13.52 6.17 -18.91
CA ALA A 22 12.71 4.95 -18.84
C ALA A 22 13.11 4.08 -17.64
N GLY A 23 14.41 3.88 -17.41
CA GLY A 23 14.93 3.11 -16.28
C GLY A 23 14.49 3.68 -14.92
N ILE A 24 14.58 5.00 -14.74
CA ILE A 24 14.12 5.72 -13.53
C ILE A 24 12.60 5.58 -13.37
N TYR A 25 11.85 5.71 -14.46
CA TYR A 25 10.40 5.56 -14.44
C TYR A 25 9.98 4.16 -13.99
N PHE A 26 10.54 3.11 -14.60
CA PHE A 26 10.24 1.73 -14.24
C PHE A 26 10.66 1.39 -12.80
N THR A 27 11.81 1.89 -12.32
CA THR A 27 12.20 1.69 -10.91
C THR A 27 11.24 2.37 -9.94
N ARG A 28 10.76 3.59 -10.24
CA ARG A 28 9.73 4.27 -9.41
C ARG A 28 8.41 3.51 -9.38
N VAL A 29 7.90 3.03 -10.52
CA VAL A 29 6.64 2.26 -10.57
C VAL A 29 6.78 0.94 -9.79
N SER A 30 7.93 0.26 -9.91
CA SER A 30 8.19 -0.99 -9.17
C SER A 30 8.27 -0.81 -7.65
N THR A 31 8.69 0.38 -7.18
CA THR A 31 8.78 0.65 -5.73
C THR A 31 7.43 1.06 -5.12
N GLN A 32 6.44 1.39 -5.97
CA GLN A 32 5.10 1.78 -5.56
C GLN A 32 4.10 0.63 -5.58
N THR A 33 4.43 -0.52 -6.17
CA THR A 33 3.54 -1.70 -6.22
C THR A 33 4.25 -2.93 -5.68
N ARG A 34 3.53 -3.78 -4.96
CA ARG A 34 4.06 -5.04 -4.44
C ARG A 34 3.01 -6.13 -4.44
N ILE A 35 3.46 -7.36 -4.67
CA ILE A 35 2.64 -8.55 -4.60
C ILE A 35 2.76 -9.18 -3.22
N PHE A 36 1.62 -9.53 -2.63
CA PHE A 36 1.51 -10.24 -1.36
C PHE A 36 0.73 -11.54 -1.55
N ARG A 37 1.02 -12.54 -0.73
CA ARG A 37 0.20 -13.74 -0.65
C ARG A 37 -0.66 -13.68 0.60
N MET A 38 -1.97 -13.82 0.43
CA MET A 38 -2.89 -13.83 1.56
C MET A 38 -2.78 -15.16 2.30
N ALA A 39 -2.31 -15.12 3.54
CA ALA A 39 -2.26 -16.27 4.44
C ALA A 39 -3.28 -16.11 5.57
N GLY A 40 -3.82 -17.22 6.08
CA GLY A 40 -4.79 -17.22 7.18
C GLY A 40 -6.24 -17.29 6.70
N GLN A 41 -7.11 -16.48 7.28
CA GLN A 41 -8.56 -16.45 7.00
C GLN A 41 -8.92 -15.35 6.01
N ASN A 42 -10.12 -15.45 5.42
CA ASN A 42 -10.69 -14.41 4.56
C ASN A 42 -10.90 -13.10 5.34
N VAL A 43 -10.75 -11.96 4.66
CA VAL A 43 -10.93 -10.62 5.21
C VAL A 43 -11.83 -9.83 4.27
N GLY A 44 -13.11 -9.72 4.61
CA GLY A 44 -14.13 -9.16 3.72
C GLY A 44 -14.18 -9.87 2.38
N SER A 45 -13.91 -9.14 1.28
CA SER A 45 -13.84 -9.71 -0.08
C SER A 45 -12.51 -10.40 -0.40
N TYR A 46 -11.49 -10.26 0.45
CA TYR A 46 -10.18 -10.86 0.22
C TYR A 46 -10.14 -12.30 0.71
N GLN A 47 -9.73 -13.24 -0.15
CA GLN A 47 -9.78 -14.68 0.12
C GLN A 47 -8.40 -15.23 0.46
N ALA A 48 -8.34 -16.09 1.48
CA ALA A 48 -7.14 -16.83 1.85
C ALA A 48 -6.56 -17.63 0.68
N GLY A 49 -5.22 -17.67 0.59
CA GLY A 49 -4.48 -18.36 -0.46
C GLY A 49 -4.33 -17.58 -1.76
N ARG A 50 -5.11 -16.52 -1.98
CA ARG A 50 -5.04 -15.66 -3.17
C ARG A 50 -3.84 -14.72 -3.16
N VAL A 51 -3.53 -14.21 -4.34
CA VAL A 51 -2.47 -13.22 -4.53
C VAL A 51 -3.09 -11.82 -4.53
N LEU A 52 -2.47 -10.90 -3.80
CA LEU A 52 -2.89 -9.51 -3.68
C LEU A 52 -1.87 -8.61 -4.38
N LEU A 53 -2.34 -7.72 -5.23
CA LEU A 53 -1.57 -6.57 -5.68
C LEU A 53 -1.90 -5.39 -4.78
N ALA A 54 -0.87 -4.74 -4.25
CA ALA A 54 -1.03 -3.59 -3.38
C ALA A 54 -0.09 -2.46 -3.79
N GLU A 55 -0.54 -1.23 -3.55
CA GLU A 55 0.21 -0.01 -3.79
C GLU A 55 0.71 0.58 -2.47
N LYS A 56 1.92 1.12 -2.47
CA LYS A 56 2.52 1.74 -1.29
C LYS A 56 1.72 2.99 -0.94
N ILE A 57 1.36 3.14 0.33
CA ILE A 57 0.66 4.33 0.80
C ILE A 57 1.69 5.44 1.02
N THR A 58 1.53 6.54 0.30
CA THR A 58 2.33 7.77 0.49
C THR A 58 1.50 8.90 1.10
N ASP A 59 0.18 8.81 1.00
CA ASP A 59 -0.77 9.76 1.57
C ASP A 59 -1.91 8.99 2.26
N TYR A 60 -1.93 9.06 3.59
CA TYR A 60 -2.93 8.37 4.42
C TYR A 60 -4.31 9.04 4.36
N SER A 61 -4.41 10.30 3.94
CA SER A 61 -5.69 11.00 3.80
C SER A 61 -6.53 10.45 2.64
N ALA A 62 -5.90 9.79 1.67
CA ALA A 62 -6.55 9.11 0.56
C ALA A 62 -7.23 7.78 0.95
N LEU A 63 -6.97 7.27 2.16
CA LEU A 63 -7.61 6.05 2.65
C LEU A 63 -9.06 6.31 3.07
N LYS A 64 -9.92 5.36 2.75
CA LYS A 64 -11.35 5.40 3.06
C LYS A 64 -11.78 4.13 3.78
N LYS A 65 -12.89 4.21 4.52
CA LYS A 65 -13.55 3.02 5.06
C LYS A 65 -13.81 1.98 3.96
N GLY A 66 -13.63 0.72 4.29
CA GLY A 66 -13.70 -0.42 3.38
C GLY A 66 -12.49 -0.61 2.49
N ASN A 67 -11.47 0.27 2.51
CA ASN A 67 -10.22 0.00 1.79
C ASN A 67 -9.50 -1.21 2.40
N GLY A 68 -9.07 -2.12 1.55
CA GLY A 68 -8.14 -3.18 1.94
C GLY A 68 -6.75 -2.63 2.14
N VAL A 69 -6.14 -2.96 3.26
CA VAL A 69 -4.78 -2.52 3.59
C VAL A 69 -3.96 -3.67 4.12
N ILE A 70 -2.64 -3.53 4.00
CA ILE A 70 -1.66 -4.41 4.60
C ILE A 70 -0.87 -3.60 5.61
N TYR A 71 -0.86 -4.07 6.84
CA TYR A 71 -0.24 -3.40 7.97
C TYR A 71 0.64 -4.34 8.77
N LEU A 72 1.66 -3.77 9.40
CA LEU A 72 2.56 -4.51 10.27
C LEU A 72 1.90 -4.70 11.63
N ALA A 73 1.72 -5.95 12.04
CA ALA A 73 1.30 -6.31 13.38
C ALA A 73 2.42 -7.09 14.07
N GLU A 74 2.62 -6.88 15.36
CA GLU A 74 3.57 -7.69 16.13
C GLU A 74 2.88 -8.97 16.63
N ARG A 75 3.54 -10.11 16.45
CA ARG A 75 3.14 -11.38 17.05
C ARG A 75 4.39 -12.11 17.52
N GLU A 76 4.44 -12.43 18.81
CA GLU A 76 5.55 -13.20 19.41
C GLU A 76 6.92 -12.55 19.15
N GLY A 77 7.01 -11.22 19.22
CA GLY A 77 8.25 -10.47 18.98
C GLY A 77 8.68 -10.36 17.52
N ARG A 78 7.83 -10.81 16.58
CA ARG A 78 8.07 -10.70 15.13
C ARG A 78 7.01 -9.84 14.47
N GLY A 79 7.45 -8.89 13.64
CA GLY A 79 6.56 -8.15 12.76
C GLY A 79 6.03 -9.06 11.65
N ILE A 80 4.71 -9.12 11.51
CA ILE A 80 4.02 -9.86 10.46
C ILE A 80 3.10 -8.94 9.67
N ASP A 81 3.12 -9.08 8.35
CA ASP A 81 2.18 -8.38 7.48
C ASP A 81 0.79 -9.02 7.63
N ARG A 82 -0.21 -8.21 8.01
CA ARG A 82 -1.61 -8.61 8.10
C ARG A 82 -2.47 -7.83 7.13
N VAL A 83 -3.49 -8.52 6.61
CA VAL A 83 -4.52 -7.92 5.76
C VAL A 83 -5.68 -7.47 6.63
N GLY A 84 -6.23 -6.29 6.37
CA GLY A 84 -7.38 -5.75 7.06
C GLY A 84 -8.20 -4.80 6.20
N LEU A 85 -9.40 -4.46 6.66
CA LEU A 85 -10.25 -3.42 6.09
C LEU A 85 -10.28 -2.20 7.01
N ILE A 86 -10.12 -1.00 6.44
CA ILE A 86 -10.31 0.23 7.21
C ILE A 86 -11.77 0.30 7.68
N TYR A 87 -11.97 0.34 8.98
CA TYR A 87 -13.27 0.45 9.63
C TYR A 87 -13.52 1.85 10.19
N GLY A 88 -12.47 2.50 10.71
CA GLY A 88 -12.52 3.85 11.26
C GLY A 88 -11.32 4.67 10.81
N LEU A 89 -11.54 5.96 10.56
CA LEU A 89 -10.52 6.91 10.13
C LEU A 89 -9.95 7.70 11.32
N PRO A 90 -8.72 8.23 11.23
CA PRO A 90 -8.15 9.09 12.25
C PRO A 90 -9.05 10.28 12.58
N GLY A 91 -9.14 10.62 13.86
CA GLY A 91 -9.99 11.70 14.39
C GLY A 91 -11.49 11.37 14.43
N GLU A 92 -11.89 10.20 13.93
CA GLU A 92 -13.30 9.81 13.89
C GLU A 92 -13.84 9.43 15.27
N LYS A 93 -15.08 9.87 15.53
CA LYS A 93 -15.80 9.61 16.79
C LYS A 93 -16.99 8.68 16.56
N ASN A 94 -17.54 8.16 17.64
CA ASN A 94 -18.76 7.34 17.63
C ASN A 94 -18.62 6.02 16.87
N LEU A 95 -17.43 5.40 16.96
CA LEU A 95 -17.14 4.11 16.33
C LEU A 95 -17.60 2.95 17.24
N GLY A 96 -17.90 1.81 16.63
CA GLY A 96 -18.36 0.61 17.34
C GLY A 96 -19.87 0.54 17.55
N LYS A 97 -20.35 -0.53 18.19
CA LYS A 97 -21.81 -0.74 18.42
C LYS A 97 -22.40 0.23 19.45
N ASN A 98 -21.58 0.75 20.36
CA ASN A 98 -22.02 1.61 21.47
C ASN A 98 -21.59 3.09 21.29
N SER A 99 -20.95 3.44 20.17
CA SER A 99 -20.55 4.82 19.81
C SER A 99 -19.68 5.57 20.85
N ASP A 100 -18.95 4.83 21.64
CA ASP A 100 -18.09 5.25 22.75
C ASP A 100 -16.60 5.18 22.40
N ILE A 101 -16.26 4.70 21.19
CA ILE A 101 -14.88 4.66 20.69
C ILE A 101 -14.61 5.90 19.83
N GLY A 102 -13.61 6.69 20.23
CA GLY A 102 -13.01 7.75 19.44
C GLY A 102 -11.58 7.40 19.06
N LEU A 103 -11.17 7.75 17.84
CA LEU A 103 -9.79 7.64 17.39
C LEU A 103 -9.08 8.98 17.53
N ASP A 104 -7.79 8.92 17.85
CA ASP A 104 -6.91 10.07 17.70
C ASP A 104 -6.56 10.31 16.23
N GLU A 105 -5.80 11.38 15.97
CA GLU A 105 -5.38 11.76 14.63
C GLU A 105 -4.32 10.83 14.02
N ASN A 106 -3.81 9.83 14.73
CA ASN A 106 -2.70 8.98 14.30
C ASN A 106 -3.07 7.53 14.06
N HIS A 107 -4.25 7.09 14.51
CA HIS A 107 -4.67 5.71 14.43
C HIS A 107 -5.84 5.50 13.46
N PHE A 108 -5.80 4.36 12.77
CA PHE A 108 -6.95 3.78 12.09
C PHE A 108 -7.54 2.66 12.94
N LEU A 109 -8.83 2.38 12.77
CA LEU A 109 -9.38 1.09 13.14
C LEU A 109 -9.39 0.19 11.92
N VAL A 110 -8.77 -0.98 12.06
CA VAL A 110 -8.65 -1.97 11.00
C VAL A 110 -9.36 -3.25 11.43
N ARG A 111 -10.30 -3.72 10.62
CA ARG A 111 -11.09 -4.93 10.87
C ARG A 111 -10.56 -6.09 10.03
N GLN A 112 -10.32 -7.24 10.66
CA GLN A 112 -10.02 -8.50 9.96
C GLN A 112 -11.28 -9.34 9.73
N ASN A 113 -12.14 -9.44 10.75
CA ASN A 113 -13.44 -10.11 10.71
C ASN A 113 -14.40 -9.43 11.72
N GLU A 114 -15.61 -9.95 11.89
CA GLU A 114 -16.60 -9.32 12.79
C GLU A 114 -16.13 -9.23 14.25
N ASP A 115 -15.32 -10.18 14.70
CA ASP A 115 -14.86 -10.30 16.08
C ASP A 115 -13.51 -9.61 16.33
N LYS A 116 -12.81 -9.22 15.26
CA LYS A 116 -11.42 -8.75 15.35
C LYS A 116 -11.25 -7.39 14.67
N VAL A 117 -11.25 -6.37 15.51
CA VAL A 117 -10.93 -4.98 15.17
C VAL A 117 -9.70 -4.56 15.96
N GLU A 118 -8.70 -4.02 15.28
CA GLU A 118 -7.43 -3.59 15.86
C GLU A 118 -7.25 -2.08 15.62
N MET A 119 -6.70 -1.38 16.61
CA MET A 119 -6.24 -0.01 16.45
C MET A 119 -4.80 -0.05 15.90
N VAL A 120 -4.55 0.60 14.78
CA VAL A 120 -3.30 0.50 14.04
C VAL A 120 -2.77 1.90 13.77
N GLU A 121 -1.50 2.15 14.13
CA GLU A 121 -0.85 3.41 13.83
C GLU A 121 -0.73 3.63 12.32
N LYS A 122 -0.87 4.88 11.86
CA LYS A 122 -0.64 5.29 10.47
C LYS A 122 0.63 4.67 9.89
N THR A 123 1.73 4.76 10.63
CA THR A 123 3.08 4.31 10.22
C THR A 123 3.18 2.79 9.99
N GLN A 124 2.29 2.00 10.60
CA GLN A 124 2.26 0.56 10.44
C GLN A 124 1.51 0.12 9.18
N ILE A 125 0.68 0.98 8.58
CA ILE A 125 -0.06 0.66 7.36
C ILE A 125 0.78 0.99 6.13
N GLY A 126 1.44 -0.02 5.56
CA GLY A 126 2.37 0.20 4.45
C GLY A 126 1.72 0.22 3.07
N TRP A 127 0.62 -0.52 2.88
CA TRP A 127 0.09 -0.82 1.55
C TRP A 127 -1.43 -0.78 1.49
N LYS A 128 -1.97 -0.33 0.36
CA LYS A 128 -3.38 -0.38 -0.01
C LYS A 128 -3.58 -1.44 -1.08
N ILE A 129 -4.45 -2.41 -0.83
CA ILE A 129 -4.77 -3.47 -1.78
C ILE A 129 -5.58 -2.86 -2.93
N THR A 130 -5.14 -3.11 -4.16
CA THR A 130 -5.80 -2.62 -5.38
C THR A 130 -6.46 -3.74 -6.16
N ARG A 131 -5.94 -4.97 -6.07
CA ARG A 131 -6.50 -6.13 -6.78
C ARG A 131 -6.18 -7.45 -6.09
N GLN A 132 -7.05 -8.44 -6.32
CA GLN A 132 -6.83 -9.85 -5.97
C GLN A 132 -6.90 -10.74 -7.22
N PHE A 133 -6.11 -11.82 -7.23
CA PHE A 133 -6.08 -12.86 -8.27
C PHE A 133 -6.31 -14.25 -7.65
#